data_AF-G1USX5-F1
#
_entry.id   AF-G1USX5-F1
#
_cell.length_a   1.000
_cell.length_b   1.000
_cell.length_c   1.000
_cell.angle_alpha   90.00
_cell.angle_beta   90.00
_cell.angle_gamma   90.00
#
_symmetry.space_group_name_H-M   'P 1'
#
loop_
_entity.id
_entity.type
_entity.pdbx_description
1 polymer ?
#
loop_
_entity_poly.entity_id
_entity_poly.type
_entity_poly.pdbx_seq_one_letter_code
_entity_poly.pdbx_strand_id
1 'polypeptide(L)'
;MNTQKMESYSLWRPNSFEVFQEARRQNARIRLGCHMRMGGVTADVLLKGQFLEVTGSVALFEIKAHETLPGKSKPVDPACEFSFSLDQDAPSGTIEKMGYSGRASILENRPDEDGMPQKLLLRLSRQYVTRRLRRDKRLDWEEEHTGLLGLLVIADTPANRQDLSARIKAYYKLHGEEKPNLVNISAGGACLCVEEELARRPLMAHELYLFLLAPRTADQGEPPYIFTGKKVGLSRDICEQGAALRIRFLYELDWTKSPSALHWTDIESSGSERLRHLIRDLNDTVAPAQDQAVGL
;
A
#
# COMPACT_ATOMS: atom_id res chain seq x y z
N MET A 1 -6.02 -32.12 39.56
CA MET A 1 -5.69 -32.90 38.35
C MET A 1 -5.61 -31.93 37.17
N ASN A 2 -4.40 -31.67 36.68
CA ASN A 2 -4.15 -30.80 35.52
C ASN A 2 -4.44 -31.58 34.24
N THR A 3 -5.48 -31.21 33.50
CA THR A 3 -5.64 -31.63 32.10
C THR A 3 -5.02 -30.56 31.20
N GLN A 4 -3.72 -30.69 30.93
CA GLN A 4 -3.10 -30.05 29.76
C GLN A 4 -3.74 -30.67 28.51
N LYS A 5 -4.65 -29.93 27.86
CA LYS A 5 -5.07 -30.25 26.50
C LYS A 5 -3.89 -29.91 25.57
N MET A 6 -3.18 -30.93 25.14
CA MET A 6 -2.19 -30.85 24.08
C MET A 6 -2.93 -30.50 22.78
N GLU A 7 -2.80 -29.27 22.30
CA GLU A 7 -3.33 -28.87 20.99
C GLU A 7 -2.57 -29.65 19.91
N SER A 8 -3.27 -30.53 19.20
CA SER A 8 -2.70 -31.31 18.09
C SER A 8 -2.56 -30.41 16.86
N TYR A 9 -1.34 -30.00 16.54
CA TYR A 9 -1.02 -29.31 15.29
C TYR A 9 -1.09 -30.31 14.12
N SER A 10 -2.03 -30.13 13.20
CA SER A 10 -2.09 -30.92 11.97
C SER A 10 -1.34 -30.19 10.86
N LEU A 11 -0.23 -30.77 10.39
CA LEU A 11 0.56 -30.28 9.25
C LEU A 11 -0.28 -30.09 7.96
N TRP A 12 -1.45 -30.72 7.87
CA TRP A 12 -2.29 -30.76 6.67
C TRP A 12 -3.51 -29.83 6.72
N ARG A 13 -3.75 -29.19 7.87
CA ARG A 13 -4.81 -28.20 8.05
C ARG A 13 -4.20 -27.01 8.78
N PRO A 14 -3.72 -25.98 8.06
CA PRO A 14 -3.32 -24.73 8.69
C PRO A 14 -4.45 -24.31 9.62
N ASN A 15 -4.13 -24.03 10.88
CA ASN A 15 -5.14 -23.58 11.80
C ASN A 15 -5.62 -22.22 11.26
N SER A 16 -6.82 -22.19 10.70
CA SER A 16 -7.43 -20.97 10.13
C SER A 16 -7.52 -19.81 11.13
N PHE A 17 -7.23 -20.06 12.41
CA PHE A 17 -7.20 -19.06 13.46
C PHE A 17 -5.77 -18.57 13.82
N GLU A 18 -4.71 -19.19 13.29
CA GLU A 18 -3.32 -18.71 13.46
C GLU A 18 -3.15 -17.28 12.98
N VAL A 19 -3.86 -16.89 11.92
CA VAL A 19 -3.84 -15.50 11.40
C VAL A 19 -4.23 -14.48 12.46
N PHE A 20 -5.15 -14.82 13.37
CA PHE A 20 -5.58 -13.91 14.43
C PHE A 20 -4.58 -13.88 15.58
N GLN A 21 -3.93 -15.01 15.89
CA GLN A 21 -2.81 -15.03 16.83
C GLN A 21 -1.63 -14.20 16.29
N GLU A 22 -1.38 -14.26 14.99
CA GLU A 22 -0.36 -13.45 14.34
C GLU A 22 -0.73 -11.96 14.34
N ALA A 23 -2.00 -11.63 14.12
CA ALA A 23 -2.51 -10.26 14.27
C ALA A 23 -2.28 -9.69 15.68
N ARG A 24 -2.46 -10.51 16.72
CA ARG A 24 -2.10 -10.15 18.08
C ARG A 24 -0.58 -9.96 18.22
N ARG A 25 0.23 -10.91 17.74
CA ARG A 25 1.70 -10.88 17.85
C ARG A 25 2.31 -9.63 17.19
N GLN A 26 1.77 -9.21 16.06
CA GLN A 26 2.22 -8.02 15.32
C GLN A 26 1.58 -6.71 15.83
N ASN A 27 0.72 -6.74 16.86
CA ASN A 27 -0.10 -5.59 17.28
C ASN A 27 -0.83 -4.94 16.09
N ALA A 28 -1.40 -5.77 15.23
CA ALA A 28 -2.06 -5.31 14.01
C ALA A 28 -3.22 -4.38 14.35
N ARG A 29 -3.36 -3.28 13.59
CA ARG A 29 -4.51 -2.40 13.69
C ARG A 29 -5.71 -3.07 13.04
N ILE A 30 -6.74 -3.29 13.84
CA ILE A 30 -7.97 -3.96 13.43
C ILE A 30 -9.08 -2.93 13.31
N ARG A 31 -9.77 -2.98 12.18
CA ARG A 31 -11.01 -2.25 11.95
C ARG A 31 -12.17 -3.22 12.10
N LEU A 32 -13.14 -2.85 12.91
CA LEU A 32 -14.32 -3.65 13.19
C LEU A 32 -15.56 -2.78 12.96
N GLY A 33 -16.25 -2.99 11.85
CA GLY A 33 -17.56 -2.38 11.61
C GLY A 33 -18.63 -3.20 12.31
N CYS A 34 -19.43 -2.59 13.18
CA CYS A 34 -20.46 -3.28 13.96
C CYS A 34 -21.77 -2.50 13.96
N HIS A 35 -22.88 -3.21 14.06
CA HIS A 35 -24.17 -2.63 14.43
C HIS A 35 -24.44 -2.95 15.90
N MET A 36 -24.28 -1.97 16.79
CA MET A 36 -24.37 -2.22 18.24
C MET A 36 -24.88 -1.01 19.02
N ARG A 37 -25.18 -1.24 20.30
CA ARG A 37 -25.61 -0.18 21.22
C ARG A 37 -24.41 0.62 21.72
N MET A 38 -24.44 1.92 21.52
CA MET A 38 -23.44 2.91 21.92
C MET A 38 -24.14 4.03 22.69
N GLY A 39 -23.74 4.29 23.93
CA GLY A 39 -24.34 5.37 24.73
C GLY A 39 -25.87 5.29 24.84
N GLY A 40 -26.44 4.08 24.85
CA GLY A 40 -27.88 3.85 24.94
C GLY A 40 -28.64 3.79 23.61
N VAL A 41 -28.03 4.18 22.47
CA VAL A 41 -28.65 4.17 21.13
C VAL A 41 -28.01 3.09 20.26
N THR A 42 -28.80 2.40 19.43
CA THR A 42 -28.27 1.45 18.44
C THR A 42 -27.79 2.20 17.21
N ALA A 43 -26.52 2.01 16.83
CA ALA A 43 -25.91 2.68 15.69
C ALA A 43 -24.93 1.75 14.95
N ASP A 44 -24.70 2.07 13.68
CA ASP A 44 -23.58 1.54 12.93
C ASP A 44 -22.30 2.26 13.36
N VAL A 45 -21.30 1.51 13.81
CA VAL A 45 -20.04 2.06 14.29
C VAL A 45 -18.84 1.38 13.66
N LEU A 46 -17.81 2.17 13.40
CA LEU A 46 -16.48 1.68 13.08
C LEU A 46 -15.60 1.77 14.33
N LEU A 47 -15.21 0.62 14.85
CA LEU A 47 -14.28 0.49 15.95
C LEU A 47 -12.88 0.24 15.41
N LYS A 48 -11.89 0.93 15.96
CA LYS A 48 -10.46 0.79 15.64
C LYS A 48 -9.74 0.34 16.90
N GLY A 49 -8.96 -0.73 16.80
CA GLY A 49 -8.35 -1.34 17.98
C GLY A 49 -7.39 -2.46 17.64
N GLN A 50 -7.19 -3.37 18.59
CA GLN A 50 -6.25 -4.50 18.48
C GLN A 50 -6.74 -5.71 19.28
N PHE A 51 -6.25 -6.91 18.95
CA PHE A 51 -6.49 -8.08 19.79
C PHE A 51 -5.52 -8.09 20.98
N LEU A 52 -6.05 -8.27 22.19
CA LEU A 52 -5.29 -8.49 23.41
C LEU A 52 -5.01 -9.99 23.63
N GLU A 53 -6.01 -10.82 23.37
CA GLU A 53 -5.95 -12.26 23.54
C GLU A 53 -6.66 -12.95 22.39
N VAL A 54 -6.16 -14.13 21.99
CA VAL A 54 -6.75 -14.94 20.91
C VAL A 54 -6.60 -16.41 21.28
N THR A 55 -7.72 -17.12 21.40
CA THR A 55 -7.78 -18.56 21.67
C THR A 55 -8.73 -19.20 20.67
N GLY A 56 -8.18 -19.90 19.67
CA GLY A 56 -8.96 -20.44 18.56
C GLY A 56 -9.77 -19.34 17.86
N SER A 57 -11.09 -19.53 17.77
CA SER A 57 -12.00 -18.57 17.13
C SER A 57 -12.44 -17.41 18.04
N VAL A 58 -11.95 -17.33 19.28
CA VAL A 58 -12.38 -16.31 20.24
C VAL A 58 -11.25 -15.32 20.46
N ALA A 59 -11.55 -14.03 20.36
CA ALA A 59 -10.58 -12.96 20.59
C ALA A 59 -11.12 -11.90 21.54
N LEU A 60 -10.27 -11.42 22.44
CA LEU A 60 -10.53 -10.21 23.22
C LEU A 60 -10.00 -9.02 22.42
N PHE A 61 -10.90 -8.17 21.95
CA PHE A 61 -10.60 -6.96 21.20
C PHE A 61 -10.68 -5.75 22.12
N GLU A 62 -9.64 -4.92 22.10
CA GLU A 62 -9.60 -3.65 22.80
C GLU A 62 -9.89 -2.51 21.84
N ILE A 63 -10.85 -1.66 22.20
CA ILE A 63 -11.24 -0.49 21.42
C ILE A 63 -10.30 0.66 21.78
N LYS A 64 -9.67 1.27 20.77
CA LYS A 64 -8.81 2.46 20.93
C LYS A 64 -9.46 3.72 20.40
N ALA A 65 -10.32 3.59 19.40
CA ALA A 65 -11.12 4.68 18.86
C ALA A 65 -12.41 4.13 18.27
N HIS A 66 -13.45 4.96 18.22
CA HIS A 66 -14.72 4.63 17.59
C HIS A 66 -15.23 5.81 16.76
N GLU A 67 -16.02 5.51 15.74
CA GLU A 67 -16.61 6.47 14.82
C GLU A 67 -18.03 6.01 14.48
N THR A 68 -19.03 6.87 14.68
CA THR A 68 -20.42 6.56 14.33
C THR A 68 -20.65 6.83 12.85
N LEU A 69 -21.15 5.84 12.12
CA LEU A 69 -21.36 5.93 10.69
C LEU A 69 -22.77 6.44 10.36
N PRO A 70 -22.93 7.29 9.33
CA PRO A 70 -24.25 7.73 8.88
C PRO A 70 -24.98 6.57 8.18
N GLY A 71 -25.89 5.91 8.89
CA GLY A 71 -26.65 4.78 8.34
C GLY A 71 -27.79 4.33 9.24
N LYS A 72 -28.93 3.97 8.62
CA LYS A 72 -30.03 3.24 9.24
C LYS A 72 -29.99 1.79 8.72
N SER A 73 -28.95 1.03 9.04
CA SER A 73 -28.93 -0.40 8.71
C SER A 73 -29.85 -1.14 9.69
N LYS A 74 -30.72 -2.02 9.18
CA LYS A 74 -31.35 -3.06 10.01
C LYS A 74 -30.29 -4.15 10.28
N PRO A 75 -30.21 -4.72 11.50
CA PRO A 75 -29.23 -5.74 11.81
C PRO A 75 -29.46 -6.99 10.94
N VAL A 76 -28.42 -7.41 10.22
CA VAL A 76 -28.35 -8.74 9.62
C VAL A 76 -27.15 -9.43 10.28
N ASP A 77 -27.42 -10.43 11.11
CA ASP A 77 -26.38 -11.31 11.66
C ASP A 77 -25.54 -11.86 10.49
N PRO A 78 -24.21 -11.72 10.49
CA PRO A 78 -23.28 -11.36 11.57
C PRO A 78 -23.24 -9.88 11.99
N ALA A 79 -23.20 -9.67 13.31
CA ALA A 79 -23.22 -8.34 13.94
C ALA A 79 -22.01 -7.44 13.65
N CYS A 80 -20.88 -8.01 13.21
CA CYS A 80 -19.69 -7.23 12.85
C CYS A 80 -18.92 -7.80 11.65
N GLU A 81 -18.18 -6.92 10.98
CA GLU A 81 -17.18 -7.24 9.97
C GLU A 81 -15.80 -6.73 10.41
N PHE A 82 -14.81 -7.61 10.40
CA PHE A 82 -13.43 -7.26 10.72
C PHE A 82 -12.60 -7.08 9.45
N SER A 83 -11.60 -6.20 9.54
CA SER A 83 -10.49 -6.15 8.58
C SER A 83 -9.19 -5.72 9.24
N PHE A 84 -8.09 -6.32 8.82
CA PHE A 84 -6.74 -5.95 9.25
C PHE A 84 -5.70 -6.37 8.20
N SER A 85 -4.45 -5.96 8.41
CA SER A 85 -3.34 -6.36 7.56
C SER A 85 -2.18 -6.90 8.40
N LEU A 86 -1.48 -7.90 7.88
CA LEU A 86 -0.26 -8.46 8.46
C LEU A 86 0.88 -8.37 7.45
N ASP A 87 2.09 -8.26 7.96
CA ASP A 87 3.30 -8.44 7.18
C ASP A 87 3.69 -9.94 7.27
N GLN A 88 3.89 -10.60 6.14
CA GLN A 88 4.20 -12.03 6.05
C GLN A 88 5.47 -12.26 5.25
N ASP A 89 6.30 -13.21 5.69
CA ASP A 89 7.47 -13.64 4.94
C ASP A 89 7.02 -14.46 3.72
N ALA A 90 7.32 -13.95 2.52
CA ALA A 90 7.11 -14.70 1.29
C ALA A 90 8.27 -15.68 1.05
N PRO A 91 8.05 -16.79 0.32
CA PRO A 91 9.10 -17.75 -0.04
C PRO A 91 10.30 -17.13 -0.77
N SER A 92 10.12 -15.97 -1.39
CA SER A 92 11.18 -15.15 -2.00
C SER A 92 12.12 -14.47 -0.99
N GLY A 93 11.88 -14.60 0.32
CA GLY A 93 12.62 -13.90 1.38
C GLY A 93 12.18 -12.45 1.58
N THR A 94 11.03 -12.08 1.04
CA THR A 94 10.53 -10.69 0.99
C THR A 94 9.29 -10.55 1.84
N ILE A 95 9.11 -9.42 2.53
CA ILE A 95 7.92 -9.17 3.33
C ILE A 95 6.75 -8.74 2.43
N GLU A 96 5.67 -9.50 2.45
CA GLU A 96 4.40 -9.21 1.77
C GLU A 96 3.34 -8.73 2.76
N LYS A 97 2.66 -7.64 2.40
CA LYS A 97 1.52 -7.15 3.18
C LYS A 97 0.26 -7.89 2.76
N MET A 98 -0.34 -8.66 3.67
CA MET A 98 -1.55 -9.44 3.44
C MET A 98 -2.72 -8.81 4.19
N GLY A 99 -3.85 -8.66 3.50
CA GLY A 99 -5.09 -8.13 4.04
C GLY A 99 -6.10 -9.24 4.29
N TYR A 100 -6.72 -9.19 5.46
CA TYR A 100 -7.72 -10.16 5.91
C TYR A 100 -9.01 -9.42 6.21
N SER A 101 -10.13 -9.95 5.74
CA SER A 101 -11.46 -9.42 6.05
C SER A 101 -12.47 -10.53 6.18
N GLY A 102 -13.33 -10.44 7.19
CA GLY A 102 -14.33 -11.47 7.46
C GLY A 102 -15.35 -11.01 8.46
N ARG A 103 -16.12 -11.96 8.98
CA ARG A 103 -17.27 -11.70 9.86
C ARG A 103 -16.94 -12.07 11.30
N ALA A 104 -17.53 -11.35 12.25
CA ALA A 104 -17.43 -11.64 13.67
C ALA A 104 -18.77 -11.44 14.37
N SER A 105 -18.97 -12.17 15.47
CA SER A 105 -20.11 -11.99 16.37
C SER A 105 -19.62 -11.50 17.72
N ILE A 106 -20.33 -10.54 18.32
CA ILE A 106 -20.04 -10.07 19.68
C ILE A 106 -20.60 -11.11 20.66
N LEU A 107 -19.73 -11.70 21.47
CA LEU A 107 -20.10 -12.61 22.57
C LEU A 107 -20.32 -11.86 23.88
N GLU A 108 -19.51 -10.84 24.15
CA GLU A 108 -19.54 -10.05 25.37
C GLU A 108 -19.09 -8.61 25.07
N ASN A 109 -19.73 -7.64 25.70
CA ASN A 109 -19.32 -6.23 25.68
C ASN A 109 -18.92 -5.82 27.10
N ARG A 110 -17.69 -5.35 27.28
CA ARG A 110 -17.14 -4.86 28.54
C ARG A 110 -17.02 -3.33 28.45
N PRO A 111 -17.94 -2.59 29.09
CA PRO A 111 -17.90 -1.13 29.08
C PRO A 111 -16.83 -0.58 30.04
N ASP A 112 -16.48 0.69 29.85
CA ASP A 112 -15.77 1.50 30.84
C ASP A 112 -16.72 2.07 31.91
N GLU A 113 -16.18 2.93 32.79
CA GLU A 113 -16.93 3.58 33.87
C GLU A 113 -18.09 4.46 33.36
N ASP A 114 -17.96 5.00 32.14
CA ASP A 114 -18.97 5.83 31.47
C ASP A 114 -20.00 4.99 30.69
N GLY A 115 -19.90 3.65 30.74
CA GLY A 115 -20.80 2.74 30.05
C GLY A 115 -20.51 2.57 28.56
N MET A 116 -19.37 3.09 28.07
CA MET A 116 -18.96 3.00 26.68
C MET A 116 -18.15 1.72 26.42
N PRO A 117 -18.34 1.04 25.27
CA PRO A 117 -17.61 -0.20 24.99
C PRO A 117 -16.08 0.03 24.99
N GLN A 118 -15.38 -0.63 25.91
CA GLN A 118 -13.92 -0.58 26.00
C GLN A 118 -13.28 -1.85 25.43
N LYS A 119 -13.88 -3.02 25.70
CA LYS A 119 -13.41 -4.31 25.19
C LYS A 119 -14.57 -5.17 24.72
N LEU A 120 -14.36 -5.92 23.64
CA LEU A 120 -15.33 -6.87 23.10
C LEU A 120 -14.73 -8.26 23.09
N LEU A 121 -15.49 -9.24 23.58
CA LEU A 121 -15.19 -10.64 23.33
C LEU A 121 -15.86 -11.02 22.00
N LEU A 122 -15.07 -11.40 21.01
CA LEU A 122 -15.54 -11.67 19.65
C LEU A 122 -15.41 -13.16 19.32
N ARG A 123 -16.39 -13.70 18.60
CA ARG A 123 -16.24 -14.95 17.85
C ARG A 123 -15.93 -14.62 16.40
N LEU A 124 -14.71 -14.94 15.97
CA LEU A 124 -14.20 -14.70 14.63
C LEU A 124 -14.62 -15.84 13.69
N SER A 125 -15.13 -15.50 12.51
CA SER A 125 -15.47 -16.47 11.48
C SER A 125 -14.22 -17.19 10.98
N ARG A 126 -14.35 -18.50 10.78
CA ARG A 126 -13.34 -19.33 10.10
C ARG A 126 -13.18 -18.96 8.63
N GLN A 127 -14.27 -18.50 8.01
CA GLN A 127 -14.29 -18.07 6.62
C GLN A 127 -14.02 -16.57 6.56
N TYR A 128 -12.90 -16.22 5.94
CA TYR A 128 -12.48 -14.85 5.68
C TYR A 128 -11.80 -14.77 4.32
N VAL A 129 -11.86 -13.59 3.73
CA VAL A 129 -11.18 -13.25 2.48
C VAL A 129 -9.76 -12.85 2.80
N THR A 130 -8.81 -13.39 2.04
CA THR A 130 -7.41 -12.99 2.05
C THR A 130 -7.08 -12.32 0.74
N ARG A 131 -6.41 -11.17 0.77
CA ARG A 131 -5.92 -10.49 -0.42
C ARG A 131 -4.53 -9.96 -0.18
N ARG A 132 -3.68 -10.01 -1.20
CA ARG A 132 -2.39 -9.29 -1.16
C ARG A 132 -2.65 -7.79 -1.21
N LEU A 133 -2.16 -7.07 -0.22
CA LEU A 133 -2.19 -5.62 -0.19
C LEU A 133 -0.92 -5.05 -0.81
N ARG A 134 -1.03 -3.81 -1.28
CA ARG A 134 0.14 -3.07 -1.75
C ARG A 134 0.99 -2.72 -0.53
N ARG A 135 2.30 -3.00 -0.63
CA ARG A 135 3.27 -2.65 0.42
C ARG A 135 3.42 -1.13 0.53
N ASP A 136 3.55 -0.47 -0.62
CA ASP A 136 3.81 0.96 -0.69
C ASP A 136 2.55 1.76 -1.01
N LYS A 137 2.38 2.90 -0.32
CA LYS A 137 1.35 3.90 -0.64
C LYS A 137 1.64 4.45 -2.04
N ARG A 138 0.58 4.71 -2.80
CA ARG A 138 0.67 5.48 -4.04
C ARG A 138 0.40 6.95 -3.71
N LEU A 139 1.25 7.81 -4.24
CA LEU A 139 0.98 9.23 -4.34
C LEU A 139 0.36 9.47 -5.71
N ASP A 140 -0.86 9.98 -5.74
CA ASP A 140 -1.40 10.59 -6.95
C ASP A 140 -0.59 11.84 -7.23
N TRP A 141 -0.10 11.98 -8.45
CA TRP A 141 0.95 12.94 -8.77
C TRP A 141 0.35 14.18 -9.41
N GLU A 142 0.70 15.34 -8.86
CA GLU A 142 0.32 16.63 -9.42
C GLU A 142 1.42 17.16 -10.34
N GLU A 143 1.03 17.68 -11.50
CA GLU A 143 1.97 18.15 -12.53
C GLU A 143 2.92 19.24 -12.00
N GLU A 144 2.44 20.06 -11.06
CA GLU A 144 3.20 21.12 -10.39
C GLU A 144 4.44 20.61 -9.66
N HIS A 145 4.42 19.36 -9.19
CA HIS A 145 5.58 18.74 -8.55
C HIS A 145 6.63 18.26 -9.55
N THR A 146 6.35 18.28 -10.86
CA THR A 146 7.24 17.75 -11.90
C THR A 146 8.23 18.79 -12.37
N GLY A 147 9.52 18.59 -12.09
CA GLY A 147 10.59 19.36 -12.72
C GLY A 147 11.03 18.71 -14.02
N LEU A 148 11.54 17.48 -13.90
CA LEU A 148 11.96 16.63 -15.02
C LEU A 148 11.22 15.30 -14.95
N LEU A 149 10.74 14.83 -16.09
CA LEU A 149 10.10 13.52 -16.23
C LEU A 149 10.46 12.94 -17.59
N GLY A 150 10.73 11.64 -17.62
CA GLY A 150 11.10 10.95 -18.85
C GLY A 150 10.87 9.45 -18.76
N LEU A 151 10.52 8.86 -19.90
CA LEU A 151 10.35 7.42 -20.03
C LEU A 151 10.91 6.95 -21.38
N LEU A 152 11.94 6.11 -21.33
CA LEU A 152 12.58 5.55 -22.51
C LEU A 152 12.41 4.03 -22.54
N VAL A 153 12.30 3.45 -23.73
CA VAL A 153 12.54 2.01 -23.90
C VAL A 153 14.03 1.80 -24.16
N ILE A 154 14.64 0.90 -23.40
CA ILE A 154 16.05 0.54 -23.49
C ILE A 154 16.20 -0.96 -23.73
N ALA A 155 17.24 -1.35 -24.46
CA ALA A 155 17.57 -2.77 -24.66
C ALA A 155 18.26 -3.36 -23.41
N ASP A 156 19.05 -2.53 -22.73
CA ASP A 156 19.98 -2.90 -21.68
C ASP A 156 20.12 -1.75 -20.67
N THR A 157 20.39 -2.11 -19.42
CA THR A 157 20.67 -1.14 -18.34
C THR A 157 21.97 -0.39 -18.64
N PRO A 158 21.98 0.96 -18.60
CA PRO A 158 23.19 1.74 -18.88
C PRO A 158 24.37 1.35 -17.99
N ALA A 159 25.50 1.02 -18.62
CA ALA A 159 26.68 0.53 -17.91
C ALA A 159 27.52 1.67 -17.29
N ASN A 160 27.47 2.87 -17.87
CA ASN A 160 28.30 4.00 -17.44
C ASN A 160 27.59 5.35 -17.63
N ARG A 161 28.14 6.40 -17.00
CA ARG A 161 27.57 7.76 -16.99
C ARG A 161 27.46 8.39 -18.39
N GLN A 162 28.41 8.09 -19.28
CA GLN A 162 28.41 8.64 -20.64
C GLN A 162 27.25 8.07 -21.45
N ASP A 163 27.04 6.76 -21.38
CA ASP A 163 25.91 6.07 -22.03
C ASP A 163 24.57 6.58 -21.48
N LEU A 164 24.41 6.64 -20.15
CA LEU A 164 23.21 7.18 -19.53
C LEU A 164 22.94 8.63 -19.97
N SER A 165 23.97 9.49 -19.94
CA SER A 165 23.84 10.88 -20.36
C SER A 165 23.46 11.00 -21.85
N ALA A 166 24.06 10.18 -22.71
CA ALA A 166 23.76 10.16 -24.14
C ALA A 166 22.31 9.76 -24.41
N ARG A 167 21.81 8.70 -23.74
CA ARG A 167 20.41 8.24 -23.87
C ARG A 167 19.41 9.30 -23.41
N ILE A 168 19.66 9.92 -22.25
CA ILE A 168 18.80 11.00 -21.72
C ILE A 168 18.77 12.20 -22.68
N LYS A 169 19.94 12.62 -23.17
CA LYS A 169 20.02 13.73 -24.14
C LYS A 169 19.31 13.42 -25.45
N ALA A 170 19.48 12.20 -25.97
CA ALA A 170 18.81 11.77 -27.20
C ALA A 170 17.29 11.77 -27.04
N TYR A 171 16.79 11.32 -25.89
CA TYR A 171 15.36 11.34 -25.59
C TYR A 171 14.78 12.76 -25.57
N TYR A 172 15.36 13.67 -24.79
CA TYR A 172 14.86 15.05 -24.73
C TYR A 172 15.05 15.81 -26.05
N LYS A 173 16.03 15.44 -26.87
CA LYS A 173 16.19 16.00 -28.22
C LYS A 173 15.05 15.54 -29.16
N LEU A 174 14.59 14.30 -29.02
CA LEU A 174 13.54 13.73 -29.88
C LEU A 174 12.14 14.19 -29.46
N HIS A 175 11.85 14.20 -28.16
CA HIS A 175 10.52 14.48 -27.62
C HIS A 175 10.29 15.96 -27.24
N GLY A 176 11.35 16.78 -27.18
CA GLY A 176 11.21 18.21 -26.92
C GLY A 176 10.48 18.52 -25.61
N GLU A 177 9.37 19.26 -25.70
CA GLU A 177 8.50 19.60 -24.57
C GLU A 177 7.39 18.57 -24.30
N GLU A 178 7.17 17.60 -25.20
CA GLU A 178 6.18 16.55 -25.01
C GLU A 178 6.69 15.54 -23.97
N LYS A 179 6.30 15.78 -22.72
CA LYS A 179 6.65 14.92 -21.58
C LYS A 179 5.50 13.94 -21.31
N PRO A 180 5.80 12.68 -20.95
CA PRO A 180 4.76 11.79 -20.45
C PRO A 180 4.16 12.41 -19.18
N ASN A 181 2.86 12.22 -18.95
CA ASN A 181 2.23 12.70 -17.72
C ASN A 181 2.27 11.60 -16.65
N LEU A 182 2.79 11.90 -15.46
CA LEU A 182 2.83 10.97 -14.34
C LEU A 182 1.50 11.00 -13.59
N VAL A 183 0.78 9.89 -13.56
CA VAL A 183 -0.53 9.77 -12.88
C VAL A 183 -0.35 9.48 -11.39
N ASN A 184 0.46 8.46 -11.08
CA ASN A 184 0.79 8.12 -9.70
C ASN A 184 2.13 7.39 -9.61
N ILE A 185 2.74 7.46 -8.43
CA ILE A 185 4.01 6.82 -8.12
C ILE A 185 3.97 6.15 -6.76
N SER A 186 4.75 5.08 -6.62
CA SER A 186 5.01 4.35 -5.39
C SER A 186 6.48 3.96 -5.34
N ALA A 187 6.97 3.50 -4.20
CA ALA A 187 8.35 3.04 -4.07
C ALA A 187 8.73 1.90 -5.04
N GLY A 188 7.75 1.09 -5.47
CA GLY A 188 7.97 -0.05 -6.37
C GLY A 188 7.55 0.16 -7.83
N GLY A 189 7.06 1.35 -8.20
CA GLY A 189 6.60 1.56 -9.58
C GLY A 189 5.85 2.86 -9.81
N ALA A 190 5.59 3.15 -11.09
CA ALA A 190 4.91 4.34 -11.56
C ALA A 190 3.83 4.03 -12.59
N CYS A 191 2.88 4.93 -12.74
CA CYS A 191 1.84 4.91 -13.74
C CYS A 191 1.90 6.21 -14.55
N LEU A 192 2.14 6.13 -15.86
CA LEU A 192 2.27 7.30 -16.73
C LEU A 192 1.28 7.23 -17.89
N CYS A 193 0.71 8.37 -18.28
CA CYS A 193 0.06 8.51 -19.57
C CYS A 193 1.12 8.59 -20.66
N VAL A 194 1.00 7.70 -21.64
CA VAL A 194 1.91 7.58 -22.77
C VAL A 194 1.12 7.46 -24.07
N GLU A 195 1.78 7.76 -25.17
CA GLU A 195 1.24 7.59 -26.51
C GLU A 195 0.82 6.13 -26.79
N GLU A 196 -0.12 5.97 -27.72
CA GLU A 196 -0.72 4.67 -27.99
C GLU A 196 0.29 3.66 -28.57
N GLU A 197 1.30 4.11 -29.31
CA GLU A 197 2.36 3.22 -29.83
C GLU A 197 3.15 2.56 -28.70
N LEU A 198 3.54 3.33 -27.68
CA LEU A 198 4.23 2.81 -26.51
C LEU A 198 3.30 1.90 -25.69
N ALA A 199 2.01 2.25 -25.62
CA ALA A 199 1.01 1.45 -24.95
C ALA A 199 0.73 0.10 -25.65
N ARG A 200 0.80 0.02 -26.97
CA ARG A 200 0.52 -1.20 -27.75
C ARG A 200 1.58 -2.29 -27.64
N ARG A 201 2.79 -1.96 -27.16
CA ARG A 201 3.87 -2.93 -26.95
C ARG A 201 3.43 -4.08 -26.02
N PRO A 202 3.66 -5.36 -26.37
CA PRO A 202 3.18 -6.48 -25.56
C PRO A 202 3.76 -6.50 -24.14
N LEU A 203 2.97 -6.95 -23.16
CA LEU A 203 3.45 -7.17 -21.78
C LEU A 203 4.60 -8.17 -21.69
N MET A 204 4.63 -9.17 -22.58
CA MET A 204 5.64 -10.22 -22.64
C MET A 204 6.82 -9.87 -23.54
N ALA A 205 6.81 -8.70 -24.19
CA ALA A 205 8.01 -8.19 -24.80
C ALA A 205 8.98 -7.91 -23.63
N HIS A 206 10.17 -8.50 -23.64
CA HIS A 206 11.20 -8.32 -22.61
C HIS A 206 11.79 -6.89 -22.59
N GLU A 207 10.94 -5.89 -22.83
CA GLU A 207 11.28 -4.49 -22.85
C GLU A 207 11.64 -4.03 -21.46
N LEU A 208 12.76 -3.31 -21.40
CA LEU A 208 13.20 -2.61 -20.23
C LEU A 208 12.91 -1.11 -20.45
N TYR A 209 12.36 -0.48 -19.42
CA TYR A 209 12.05 0.94 -19.42
C TYR A 209 13.04 1.66 -18.53
N LEU A 210 13.55 2.80 -18.97
CA LEU A 210 14.31 3.75 -18.15
C LEU A 210 13.36 4.89 -17.77
N PHE A 211 13.01 4.97 -16.50
CA PHE A 211 12.18 6.02 -15.94
C PHE A 211 13.05 7.06 -15.23
N LEU A 212 12.76 8.34 -15.45
CA LEU A 212 13.45 9.46 -14.84
C LEU A 212 12.46 10.42 -14.19
N LEU A 213 12.76 10.85 -12.97
CA LEU A 213 11.99 11.87 -12.26
C LEU A 213 12.93 12.79 -11.48
N ALA A 214 12.77 14.10 -11.67
CA ALA A 214 13.29 15.12 -10.77
C ALA A 214 12.12 15.98 -10.28
N PRO A 215 11.72 15.88 -9.01
CA PRO A 215 10.69 16.75 -8.45
C PRO A 215 11.12 18.22 -8.48
N ARG A 216 10.18 19.17 -8.62
CA ARG A 216 10.49 20.61 -8.51
C ARG A 216 10.96 21.01 -7.11
N THR A 217 10.49 20.28 -6.11
CA THR A 217 10.84 20.49 -4.69
C THR A 217 12.21 19.95 -4.34
N ALA A 218 12.91 19.29 -5.26
CA ALA A 218 14.25 18.80 -5.01
C ALA A 218 15.23 19.97 -4.84
N ASP A 219 16.02 19.95 -3.76
CA ASP A 219 17.02 20.97 -3.50
C ASP A 219 18.06 21.02 -4.62
N GLN A 220 18.69 22.18 -4.81
CA GLN A 220 19.78 22.34 -5.77
C GLN A 220 20.92 21.38 -5.45
N GLY A 221 21.06 20.34 -6.28
CA GLY A 221 22.11 19.32 -6.14
C GLY A 221 21.60 17.92 -5.78
N GLU A 222 20.31 17.75 -5.47
CA GLU A 222 19.75 16.41 -5.32
C GLU A 222 19.77 15.65 -6.65
N PRO A 223 20.30 14.41 -6.67
CA PRO A 223 20.37 13.66 -7.90
C PRO A 223 19.00 13.11 -8.28
N PRO A 224 18.65 13.09 -9.58
CA PRO A 224 17.33 12.66 -10.03
C PRO A 224 17.09 11.19 -9.68
N TYR A 225 15.83 10.84 -9.56
CA TYR A 225 15.39 9.47 -9.43
C TYR A 225 15.47 8.79 -10.80
N ILE A 226 16.27 7.74 -10.90
CA ILE A 226 16.42 6.96 -12.13
C ILE A 226 16.19 5.50 -11.81
N PHE A 227 15.23 4.91 -12.51
CA PHE A 227 14.86 3.51 -12.34
C PHE A 227 14.89 2.79 -13.67
N THR A 228 15.24 1.52 -13.64
CA THR A 228 14.84 0.60 -14.71
C THR A 228 13.62 -0.20 -14.27
N GLY A 229 12.73 -0.51 -15.21
CA GLY A 229 11.47 -1.16 -14.90
C GLY A 229 10.88 -1.95 -16.06
N LYS A 230 9.86 -2.75 -15.76
CA LYS A 230 9.10 -3.52 -16.74
C LYS A 230 7.63 -3.11 -16.73
N LYS A 231 7.03 -3.16 -17.89
CA LYS A 231 5.59 -3.01 -18.06
C LYS A 231 4.85 -4.14 -17.34
N VAL A 232 3.84 -3.79 -16.55
CA VAL A 232 3.01 -4.75 -15.79
C VAL A 232 1.51 -4.55 -16.00
N GLY A 233 1.10 -3.49 -16.69
CA GLY A 233 -0.30 -3.29 -17.03
C GLY A 233 -0.53 -2.03 -17.86
N LEU A 234 -1.78 -1.90 -18.33
CA LEU A 234 -2.29 -0.77 -19.08
C LEU A 234 -3.71 -0.46 -18.60
N SER A 235 -4.10 0.82 -18.68
CA SER A 235 -5.48 1.26 -18.47
C SER A 235 -5.79 2.36 -19.48
N ARG A 236 -6.94 2.28 -20.17
CA ARG A 236 -7.31 3.27 -21.19
C ARG A 236 -8.15 4.43 -20.62
N ASP A 237 -8.86 4.20 -19.53
CA ASP A 237 -9.85 5.15 -19.02
C ASP A 237 -9.28 6.26 -18.10
N ILE A 238 -7.94 6.33 -17.95
CA ILE A 238 -7.29 7.21 -16.98
C ILE A 238 -6.73 8.47 -17.66
N CYS A 239 -6.34 8.38 -18.94
CA CYS A 239 -5.66 9.45 -19.65
C CYS A 239 -6.61 10.08 -20.67
N GLU A 240 -6.60 11.42 -20.78
CA GLU A 240 -7.37 12.12 -21.80
C GLU A 240 -6.94 11.74 -23.22
N GLN A 241 -5.63 11.48 -23.39
CA GLN A 241 -5.03 11.01 -24.63
C GLN A 241 -4.06 9.85 -24.34
N GLY A 242 -4.05 8.84 -25.22
CA GLY A 242 -3.18 7.67 -25.10
C GLY A 242 -3.67 6.64 -24.08
N ALA A 243 -2.75 6.05 -23.31
CA ALA A 243 -3.09 5.08 -22.27
C ALA A 243 -2.16 5.18 -21.06
N ALA A 244 -2.68 4.81 -19.89
CA ALA A 244 -1.91 4.75 -18.66
C ALA A 244 -1.09 3.45 -18.60
N LEU A 245 0.21 3.59 -18.79
CA LEU A 245 1.21 2.54 -18.69
C LEU A 245 1.66 2.35 -17.24
N ARG A 246 1.51 1.12 -16.73
CA ARG A 246 1.98 0.75 -15.39
C ARG A 246 3.33 0.05 -15.49
N ILE A 247 4.30 0.59 -14.78
CA ILE A 247 5.67 0.10 -14.74
C ILE A 247 5.99 -0.33 -13.31
N ARG A 248 6.56 -1.53 -13.17
CA ARG A 248 7.17 -2.01 -11.94
C ARG A 248 8.68 -1.77 -12.01
N PHE A 249 9.23 -1.11 -11.01
CA PHE A 249 10.67 -0.88 -10.93
C PHE A 249 11.40 -2.16 -10.55
N LEU A 250 12.58 -2.33 -11.15
CA LEU A 250 13.48 -3.45 -10.92
C LEU A 250 14.75 -2.97 -10.21
N TYR A 251 15.37 -1.91 -10.75
CA TYR A 251 16.59 -1.37 -10.20
C TYR A 251 16.53 0.15 -10.05
N GLU A 252 17.11 0.67 -8.98
CA GLU A 252 17.36 2.09 -8.74
C GLU A 252 18.82 2.42 -8.98
N LEU A 253 19.10 3.55 -9.62
CA LEU A 253 20.47 4.06 -9.73
C LEU A 253 20.94 4.63 -8.39
N ASP A 254 22.01 4.06 -7.84
CA ASP A 254 22.69 4.54 -6.65
C ASP A 254 23.82 5.51 -7.04
N TRP A 255 23.54 6.80 -6.82
CA TRP A 255 24.46 7.90 -7.10
C TRP A 255 25.66 7.96 -6.13
N THR A 256 25.57 7.33 -4.97
CA THR A 256 26.52 7.48 -3.87
C THR A 256 27.64 6.44 -3.91
N LYS A 257 27.37 5.26 -4.49
CA LYS A 257 28.30 4.13 -4.44
C LYS A 257 29.58 4.31 -5.26
N SER A 258 29.52 5.00 -6.40
CA SER A 258 30.70 5.20 -7.23
C SER A 258 30.66 6.47 -8.08
N PRO A 259 31.76 7.24 -8.13
CA PRO A 259 31.88 8.40 -8.99
C PRO A 259 32.14 8.02 -10.47
N SER A 260 32.68 6.83 -10.75
CA SER A 260 33.14 6.42 -12.08
C SER A 260 32.25 5.38 -12.76
N ALA A 261 31.63 4.48 -12.00
CA ALA A 261 30.73 3.44 -12.50
C ALA A 261 29.29 3.69 -12.05
N LEU A 262 28.30 3.32 -12.86
CA LEU A 262 26.91 3.32 -12.42
C LEU A 262 26.67 2.08 -11.57
N HIS A 263 26.03 2.25 -10.42
CA HIS A 263 25.60 1.14 -9.59
C HIS A 263 24.09 1.08 -9.54
N TRP A 264 23.53 -0.10 -9.82
CA TRP A 264 22.10 -0.33 -9.86
C TRP A 264 21.71 -1.26 -8.71
N THR A 265 20.94 -0.73 -7.78
CA THR A 265 20.46 -1.47 -6.61
C THR A 265 19.17 -2.18 -6.99
N ASP A 266 19.10 -3.50 -6.76
CA ASP A 266 17.85 -4.26 -6.91
C ASP A 266 16.82 -3.80 -5.88
N ILE A 267 15.68 -3.35 -6.39
CA ILE A 267 14.55 -2.89 -5.59
C ILE A 267 13.24 -3.59 -6.00
N GLU A 268 13.29 -4.65 -6.81
CA GLU A 268 12.08 -5.27 -7.37
C GLU A 268 11.12 -5.75 -6.27
N SER A 269 11.69 -6.26 -5.18
CA SER A 269 10.93 -6.77 -4.04
C SER A 269 10.83 -5.80 -2.88
N SER A 270 11.87 -4.98 -2.69
CA SER A 270 11.97 -4.09 -1.55
C SER A 270 11.33 -2.74 -1.79
N GLY A 271 11.29 -2.24 -3.04
CA GLY A 271 10.97 -0.85 -3.39
C GLY A 271 12.05 0.16 -2.97
N SER A 272 12.02 1.35 -3.57
CA SER A 272 12.98 2.44 -3.32
C SER A 272 12.71 3.14 -1.98
N GLU A 273 13.69 3.09 -1.06
CA GLU A 273 13.61 3.88 0.17
C GLU A 273 13.60 5.38 -0.10
N ARG A 274 14.38 5.87 -1.08
CA ARG A 274 14.41 7.31 -1.42
C ARG A 274 13.04 7.81 -1.85
N LEU A 275 12.34 7.06 -2.71
CA LEU A 275 10.96 7.41 -3.08
C LEU A 275 9.98 7.33 -1.91
N ARG A 276 10.15 6.43 -0.95
CA ARG A 276 9.28 6.41 0.24
C ARG A 276 9.38 7.69 1.04
N HIS A 277 10.60 8.17 1.24
CA HIS A 277 10.84 9.43 1.94
C HIS A 277 10.17 10.59 1.20
N LEU A 278 10.42 10.73 -0.12
CA LEU A 278 9.76 11.73 -0.94
C LEU A 278 8.22 11.67 -0.86
N ILE A 279 7.66 10.47 -1.01
CA ILE A 279 6.20 10.27 -0.98
C ILE A 279 5.63 10.63 0.38
N ARG A 280 6.32 10.26 1.47
CA ARG A 280 5.88 10.61 2.83
C ARG A 280 5.92 12.13 3.01
N ASP A 281 7.03 12.75 2.66
CA ASP A 281 7.25 14.18 2.90
C ASP A 281 6.25 15.02 2.09
N LEU A 282 5.96 14.66 0.82
CA LEU A 282 4.89 15.30 0.02
C LEU A 282 3.48 15.08 0.58
N ASN A 283 3.19 13.91 1.16
CA ASN A 283 1.89 13.67 1.79
C ASN A 283 1.71 14.49 3.08
N ASP A 284 2.79 14.73 3.82
CA ASP A 284 2.76 15.49 5.06
C ASP A 284 2.60 17.00 4.80
N THR A 285 3.08 17.53 3.65
CA THR A 285 2.79 18.90 3.20
C THR A 285 1.36 19.10 2.69
N VAL A 286 0.68 18.02 2.26
CA VAL A 286 -0.71 18.05 1.75
C VAL A 286 -1.73 17.73 2.87
N ALA A 287 -1.32 17.68 4.13
CA ALA A 287 -2.28 17.69 5.25
C ALA A 287 -3.13 18.98 5.16
N PRO A 288 -4.45 18.89 4.94
CA PRO A 288 -5.26 20.09 4.77
C PRO A 288 -5.35 20.86 6.08
N ALA A 289 -5.04 22.14 5.99
CA ALA A 289 -5.69 23.17 6.78
C ALA A 289 -7.21 23.11 6.51
N GLN A 290 -7.93 22.21 7.18
CA GLN A 290 -9.39 22.25 7.33
C GLN A 290 -9.79 21.67 8.69
N ASP A 291 -9.54 22.47 9.73
CA ASP A 291 -10.43 22.62 10.88
C ASP A 291 -10.55 24.12 11.12
N GLN A 292 -11.20 24.81 10.18
CA GLN A 292 -11.84 26.08 10.50
C GLN A 292 -13.32 25.93 10.22
N ALA A 293 -14.06 26.05 11.31
CA ALA A 293 -15.49 26.07 11.40
C ALA A 293 -16.12 26.91 10.27
N VAL A 294 -17.03 26.29 9.53
CA VAL A 294 -18.11 27.05 8.90
C VAL A 294 -19.30 26.88 9.82
N GLY A 295 -19.53 27.91 10.63
CA GLY A 295 -20.75 28.07 11.38
C GLY A 295 -21.95 28.19 10.45
N LEU A 296 -22.99 27.45 10.80
CA LEU A 296 -24.37 27.93 10.89
C LEU A 296 -24.97 27.34 12.16
#